data_AF-A0AA40M2Z1-F1
#
_entry.id   AF-A0AA40M2Z1-F1
#
_cell.length_a   1.000
_cell.length_b   1.000
_cell.length_c   1.000
_cell.angle_alpha   90.00
_cell.angle_beta   90.00
_cell.angle_gamma   90.00
#
_symmetry.space_group_name_H-M   'P 1'
#
loop_
_entity.id
_entity.type
_entity.pdbx_description
1 polymer ?
#
loop_
_entity_poly.entity_id
_entity_poly.type
_entity_poly.pdbx_seq_one_letter_code
_entity_poly.pdbx_strand_id
1 'polypeptide(L)'
;MAKSKYETNVKDKLILVEGWARNGLTDEQIAKNLGISKTTFYKYIKEHNELSERLKKGKEVIDFEVENALLKRALGYKYKEVIKELVRDPETKEEELKVTKEVIKEVVPDTTAQIFWLKNRKPEEWRDKQNIEHSGSMNVNNPFENLTTEQLLKLAGEDDG
;
A
#
# COMPACT_ATOMS: atom_id res chain seq x y z
N MET A 1 -37.61 14.07 -5.15
CA MET A 1 -36.19 14.30 -4.79
C MET A 1 -35.32 13.88 -5.96
N ALA A 2 -34.37 14.70 -6.38
CA ALA A 2 -33.42 14.31 -7.43
C ALA A 2 -32.56 13.13 -6.93
N LYS A 3 -32.42 12.08 -7.75
CA LYS A 3 -31.53 10.96 -7.43
C LYS A 3 -30.08 11.47 -7.39
N SER A 4 -29.32 11.05 -6.39
CA SER A 4 -27.89 11.41 -6.30
C SER A 4 -27.11 10.74 -7.45
N LYS A 5 -25.94 11.30 -7.80
CA LYS A 5 -25.06 10.67 -8.80
C LYS A 5 -24.62 9.26 -8.40
N TYR A 6 -24.66 8.92 -7.11
CA TYR A 6 -24.41 7.55 -6.64
C TYR A 6 -25.45 6.58 -7.20
N GLU A 7 -26.74 6.91 -7.04
CA GLU A 7 -27.86 6.08 -7.49
C GLU A 7 -27.92 5.94 -9.01
N THR A 8 -27.47 6.93 -9.77
CA THR A 8 -27.53 6.90 -11.24
C THR A 8 -26.27 6.35 -11.90
N ASN A 9 -25.08 6.59 -11.32
CA ASN A 9 -23.82 6.31 -11.98
C ASN A 9 -23.00 5.20 -11.33
N VAL A 10 -23.25 4.87 -10.05
CA VAL A 10 -22.35 4.02 -9.25
C VAL A 10 -23.03 2.73 -8.78
N LYS A 11 -24.24 2.82 -8.22
CA LYS A 11 -24.94 1.70 -7.57
C LYS A 11 -25.14 0.50 -8.49
N ASP A 12 -25.55 0.73 -9.73
CA ASP A 12 -25.76 -0.36 -10.71
C ASP A 12 -24.46 -0.85 -11.36
N LYS A 13 -23.33 -0.18 -11.10
CA LYS A 13 -22.02 -0.47 -11.69
C LYS A 13 -21.02 -1.06 -10.70
N LEU A 14 -21.47 -1.48 -9.51
CA LEU A 14 -20.58 -2.03 -8.48
C LEU A 14 -19.77 -3.25 -8.96
N ILE A 15 -20.36 -4.10 -9.81
CA ILE A 15 -19.66 -5.24 -10.42
C ILE A 15 -18.55 -4.76 -11.37
N LEU A 16 -18.80 -3.70 -12.15
CA LEU A 16 -17.78 -3.10 -13.02
C LEU A 16 -16.65 -2.46 -12.21
N VAL A 17 -16.99 -1.80 -11.10
CA VAL A 17 -16.00 -1.22 -10.17
C VAL A 17 -15.09 -2.28 -9.59
N GLU A 18 -15.65 -3.40 -9.11
CA GLU A 18 -14.86 -4.54 -8.63
C GLU A 18 -13.95 -5.10 -9.74
N GLY A 19 -14.47 -5.24 -10.97
CA GLY A 19 -13.70 -5.71 -12.11
C GLY A 19 -12.57 -4.76 -12.52
N TRP A 20 -12.80 -3.45 -12.51
CA TRP A 20 -11.76 -2.46 -12.78
C TRP A 20 -10.67 -2.45 -11.71
N ALA A 21 -11.06 -2.55 -10.43
CA ALA A 21 -10.10 -2.68 -9.33
C ALA A 21 -9.25 -3.95 -9.47
N ARG A 22 -9.86 -5.08 -9.87
CA ARG A 22 -9.14 -6.32 -10.17
C ARG A 22 -8.13 -6.18 -11.30
N ASN A 23 -8.46 -5.38 -12.31
CA ASN A 23 -7.55 -5.09 -13.42
C ASN A 23 -6.47 -4.04 -13.07
N GLY A 24 -6.36 -3.63 -11.80
CA GLY A 24 -5.34 -2.69 -11.34
C GLY A 24 -5.61 -1.22 -11.65
N LEU A 25 -6.86 -0.84 -11.99
CA LEU A 25 -7.19 0.57 -12.21
C LEU A 25 -7.13 1.34 -10.89
N THR A 26 -6.63 2.58 -10.95
CA THR A 26 -6.63 3.48 -9.80
C THR A 26 -8.02 4.00 -9.49
N ASP A 27 -8.26 4.43 -8.24
CA ASP A 27 -9.52 5.04 -7.83
C ASP A 27 -9.90 6.25 -8.71
N GLU A 28 -8.92 6.97 -9.24
CA GLU A 28 -9.10 8.11 -10.14
C GLU A 28 -9.60 7.69 -11.52
N GLN A 29 -9.03 6.61 -12.07
CA GLN A 29 -9.46 6.04 -13.35
C GLN A 29 -10.88 5.46 -13.22
N ILE A 30 -11.17 4.79 -12.10
CA ILE A 30 -12.51 4.27 -11.78
C ILE A 30 -13.51 5.42 -11.67
N ALA A 31 -13.20 6.48 -10.93
CA ALA A 31 -14.05 7.67 -10.81
C ALA A 31 -14.35 8.30 -12.18
N LYS A 32 -13.32 8.41 -13.04
CA LYS A 32 -13.46 8.90 -14.42
C LYS A 32 -14.38 8.02 -15.25
N ASN A 33 -14.26 6.69 -15.18
CA ASN A 33 -15.12 5.74 -15.88
C ASN A 33 -16.59 5.80 -15.41
N LEU A 34 -16.81 6.14 -14.14
CA LEU A 34 -18.14 6.37 -13.56
C LEU A 34 -18.72 7.76 -13.91
N GLY A 35 -17.93 8.66 -14.48
CA GLY A 35 -18.35 10.02 -14.82
C GLY A 35 -18.52 10.92 -13.59
N ILE A 36 -17.78 10.68 -12.52
CA ILE A 36 -17.79 11.45 -11.28
C ILE A 36 -16.38 11.98 -10.96
N SER A 37 -16.30 13.04 -10.15
CA SER A 37 -15.02 13.57 -9.72
C SER A 37 -14.36 12.62 -8.70
N LYS A 38 -13.02 12.67 -8.61
CA LYS A 38 -12.24 11.96 -7.58
C LYS A 38 -12.78 12.23 -6.17
N THR A 39 -13.04 13.50 -5.84
CA THR A 39 -13.54 13.91 -4.53
C THR A 39 -14.90 13.29 -4.22
N THR A 40 -15.81 13.26 -5.19
CA THR A 40 -17.13 12.62 -5.04
C THR A 40 -17.00 11.12 -4.87
N PHE A 41 -16.09 10.47 -5.59
CA PHE A 41 -15.84 9.04 -5.45
C PHE A 41 -15.37 8.67 -4.04
N TYR A 42 -14.39 9.39 -3.48
CA TYR A 42 -13.95 9.16 -2.09
C TYR A 42 -15.05 9.44 -1.06
N LYS A 43 -15.90 10.44 -1.30
CA LYS A 43 -17.08 10.67 -0.47
C LYS A 43 -18.00 9.45 -0.49
N TYR A 44 -18.29 8.90 -1.67
CA TYR A 44 -19.14 7.71 -1.81
C TYR A 44 -18.52 6.44 -1.20
N ILE A 45 -17.20 6.28 -1.25
CA ILE A 45 -16.52 5.17 -0.56
C ILE A 45 -16.76 5.24 0.96
N LYS A 46 -16.74 6.45 1.54
CA LYS A 46 -16.99 6.65 2.98
C LYS A 46 -18.46 6.49 3.35
N GLU A 47 -19.37 6.94 2.50
CA GLU A 47 -20.82 6.93 2.77
C GLU A 47 -21.49 5.60 2.45
N HIS A 48 -20.92 4.79 1.55
CA HIS A 48 -21.50 3.55 1.06
C HIS A 48 -20.56 2.36 1.23
N ASN A 49 -20.77 1.59 2.31
CA ASN A 49 -19.96 0.42 2.65
C ASN A 49 -19.86 -0.59 1.50
N GLU A 50 -20.94 -0.80 0.74
CA GLU A 50 -20.93 -1.75 -0.37
C GLU A 50 -19.89 -1.42 -1.44
N LEU A 51 -19.73 -0.13 -1.81
CA LEU A 51 -18.71 0.29 -2.76
C LEU A 51 -17.30 0.06 -2.22
N SER A 52 -17.08 0.35 -0.93
CA SER A 52 -15.81 0.13 -0.25
C SER A 52 -15.42 -1.36 -0.26
N GLU A 53 -16.35 -2.24 0.09
CA GLU A 53 -16.11 -3.69 0.11
C GLU A 53 -15.83 -4.26 -1.28
N ARG A 54 -16.54 -3.79 -2.31
CA ARG A 54 -16.28 -4.17 -3.71
C ARG A 54 -14.89 -3.76 -4.18
N LEU A 55 -14.45 -2.56 -3.82
CA LEU A 55 -13.10 -2.08 -4.14
C LEU A 55 -12.02 -2.91 -3.43
N LYS A 56 -12.18 -3.18 -2.13
CA LYS A 56 -11.22 -4.01 -1.37
C LYS A 56 -11.10 -5.40 -1.98
N LYS A 57 -12.22 -6.05 -2.25
CA LYS A 57 -12.26 -7.38 -2.88
C LYS A 57 -11.65 -7.40 -4.27
N GLY A 58 -11.88 -6.34 -5.06
CA GLY A 58 -11.24 -6.19 -6.36
C GLY A 58 -9.73 -6.07 -6.26
N LYS A 59 -9.23 -5.27 -5.31
CA LYS A 59 -7.79 -5.00 -5.11
C LYS A 59 -7.02 -6.19 -4.55
N GLU A 60 -7.66 -7.05 -3.76
CA GLU A 60 -7.02 -8.21 -3.14
C GLU A 60 -6.30 -9.12 -4.16
N VAL A 61 -6.88 -9.33 -5.35
CA VAL A 61 -6.26 -10.16 -6.40
C VAL A 61 -4.96 -9.55 -6.92
N ILE A 62 -4.97 -8.24 -7.23
CA ILE A 62 -3.78 -7.56 -7.74
C ILE A 62 -2.71 -7.42 -6.64
N ASP A 63 -3.13 -7.23 -5.40
CA ASP A 63 -2.23 -7.22 -4.24
C ASP A 63 -1.50 -8.57 -4.12
N PHE A 64 -2.20 -9.69 -4.25
CA PHE A 64 -1.58 -11.02 -4.29
C PHE A 64 -0.61 -11.21 -5.47
N GLU A 65 -0.91 -10.68 -6.66
CA GLU A 65 0.01 -10.75 -7.80
C GLU A 65 1.30 -9.97 -7.52
N VAL A 66 1.18 -8.78 -6.92
CA VAL A 66 2.33 -7.97 -6.49
C VAL A 66 3.14 -8.69 -5.42
N GLU A 67 2.48 -9.30 -4.43
CA GLU A 67 3.14 -10.10 -3.39
C GLU A 67 3.90 -11.30 -3.99
N ASN A 68 3.31 -12.01 -4.94
CA ASN A 68 3.95 -13.12 -5.64
C ASN A 68 5.18 -12.66 -6.45
N ALA A 69 5.07 -11.52 -7.14
CA ALA A 69 6.20 -10.92 -7.85
C ALA A 69 7.32 -10.48 -6.90
N LEU A 70 6.96 -9.88 -5.76
CA LEU A 70 7.90 -9.50 -4.71
C LEU A 70 8.60 -10.72 -4.11
N LEU A 71 7.86 -11.79 -3.80
CA LEU A 71 8.43 -13.05 -3.31
C LEU A 71 9.41 -13.63 -4.32
N LYS A 72 9.04 -13.70 -5.60
CA LYS A 72 9.91 -14.18 -6.68
C LYS A 72 11.20 -13.35 -6.77
N ARG A 73 11.11 -12.02 -6.60
CA ARG A 73 12.27 -11.13 -6.58
C ARG A 73 13.12 -11.29 -5.31
N ALA A 74 12.48 -11.47 -4.16
CA ALA A 74 13.14 -11.68 -2.87
C ALA A 74 13.91 -13.00 -2.84
N LEU A 75 13.39 -14.07 -3.45
CA LEU A 75 14.05 -15.38 -3.53
C LEU A 75 15.07 -15.49 -4.67
N GLY A 76 14.99 -14.60 -5.65
CA GLY A 76 15.70 -14.77 -6.92
C GLY A 76 15.05 -15.84 -7.79
N TYR A 77 15.36 -15.81 -9.08
CA TYR A 77 14.82 -16.78 -10.03
C TYR A 77 15.68 -16.90 -11.27
N LYS A 78 15.61 -18.04 -11.94
CA LYS A 78 16.23 -18.27 -13.24
C LYS A 78 15.21 -18.08 -14.35
N TYR A 79 15.62 -17.48 -15.46
CA TYR A 79 14.80 -17.36 -16.65
C TYR A 79 15.62 -17.68 -17.90
N LYS A 80 14.95 -18.22 -18.91
CA LYS A 80 15.55 -18.47 -20.22
C LYS A 80 15.43 -17.19 -21.04
N GLU A 81 16.56 -16.66 -21.48
CA GLU A 81 16.62 -15.64 -22.52
C GLU A 81 16.85 -16.33 -23.86
N VAL A 82 15.93 -16.12 -24.80
CA VAL A 82 15.97 -16.68 -26.15
C VAL A 82 16.43 -15.58 -27.09
N ILE A 83 17.63 -15.72 -27.65
CA ILE A 83 18.16 -14.81 -28.65
C ILE A 83 17.72 -15.33 -30.02
N LYS A 84 16.99 -14.49 -30.75
CA LYS A 84 16.58 -14.76 -32.13
C LYS A 84 17.40 -13.88 -33.05
N GLU A 85 18.04 -14.50 -34.02
CA GLU A 85 18.78 -13.81 -35.06
C GLU A 85 18.09 -14.07 -36.40
N LEU A 86 18.20 -13.08 -37.27
CA LEU A 86 17.60 -13.09 -38.59
C LEU A 86 18.56 -13.82 -39.52
N VAL A 87 18.23 -15.06 -39.86
CA VAL A 87 19.06 -15.95 -40.67
C VAL A 87 18.51 -15.93 -42.08
N ARG A 88 19.38 -15.63 -43.04
CA ARG A 88 19.02 -15.70 -44.46
C ARG A 88 19.19 -17.13 -44.95
N ASP A 89 18.12 -17.70 -45.47
CA ASP A 89 18.16 -19.00 -46.12
C ASP A 89 18.97 -18.87 -47.43
N PRO A 90 20.07 -19.65 -47.58
CA PRO A 90 20.92 -19.57 -48.75
C PRO A 90 20.25 -20.05 -50.05
N GLU A 91 19.19 -20.85 -49.98
CA GLU A 91 18.46 -21.35 -51.16
C GLU A 91 17.31 -20.43 -51.54
N THR A 92 16.47 -20.01 -50.59
CA THR A 92 15.28 -19.21 -50.89
C THR A 92 15.54 -17.70 -50.85
N LYS A 93 16.70 -17.28 -50.34
CA LYS A 93 17.08 -15.87 -50.06
C LYS A 93 16.14 -15.14 -49.09
N GLU A 94 15.19 -15.85 -48.49
CA GLU A 94 14.27 -15.32 -47.48
C GLU A 94 14.96 -15.19 -46.13
N GLU A 95 14.50 -14.25 -45.33
CA GLU A 95 15.02 -13.97 -43.99
C GLU A 95 14.06 -14.52 -42.94
N GLU A 96 14.51 -15.50 -42.15
CA GLU A 96 13.71 -16.08 -41.06
C GLU A 96 14.32 -15.77 -39.68
N LEU A 97 13.45 -15.47 -38.70
CA LEU A 97 13.88 -15.33 -37.30
C LEU A 97 14.10 -16.72 -36.70
N LYS A 98 15.36 -17.14 -36.59
CA LYS A 98 15.74 -18.41 -35.99
C LYS A 98 16.23 -18.21 -34.56
N VAL A 99 15.81 -19.08 -33.65
CA VAL A 99 16.38 -19.15 -32.30
C VAL A 99 17.80 -19.67 -32.42
N THR A 100 18.81 -18.83 -32.15
CA THR A 100 20.22 -19.22 -32.29
C THR A 100 20.87 -19.55 -30.95
N LYS A 101 20.33 -19.04 -29.84
CA LYS A 101 20.88 -19.30 -28.51
C LYS A 101 19.81 -19.25 -27.42
N GLU A 102 19.82 -20.25 -26.54
CA GLU A 102 19.14 -20.20 -25.24
C GLU A 102 20.17 -19.95 -24.14
N VAL A 103 20.03 -18.87 -23.38
CA VAL A 103 20.88 -18.58 -22.21
C VAL A 103 20.02 -18.61 -20.96
N ILE A 104 20.41 -19.41 -19.97
CA ILE A 104 19.79 -19.37 -18.64
C ILE A 104 20.44 -18.23 -17.88
N LYS A 105 19.67 -17.18 -17.61
CA LYS A 105 20.08 -16.06 -16.74
C LYS A 105 19.47 -16.23 -15.36
N GLU A 106 20.19 -15.74 -14.36
CA GLU A 106 19.76 -15.75 -12.97
C GLU A 106 19.56 -14.32 -12.48
N VAL A 107 18.38 -14.06 -11.95
CA VAL A 107 18.09 -12.87 -11.15
C VAL A 107 18.41 -13.23 -9.71
N VAL A 108 19.47 -12.63 -9.18
CA VAL A 108 19.87 -12.86 -7.78
C VAL A 108 18.78 -12.38 -6.81
N PRO A 109 18.67 -13.02 -5.64
CA PRO A 109 17.78 -12.59 -4.57
C PRO A 109 17.97 -11.10 -4.23
N ASP A 110 16.87 -10.35 -4.13
CA ASP A 110 16.90 -8.93 -3.78
C ASP A 110 16.80 -8.73 -2.26
N THR A 111 17.87 -8.21 -1.65
CA THR A 111 17.95 -8.03 -0.19
C THR A 111 16.96 -6.98 0.33
N THR A 112 16.65 -5.95 -0.45
CA THR A 112 15.65 -4.94 -0.06
C THR A 112 14.25 -5.55 -0.03
N ALA A 113 13.90 -6.34 -1.04
CA ALA A 113 12.63 -7.08 -1.07
C ALA A 113 12.52 -8.05 0.12
N GLN A 114 13.60 -8.75 0.48
CA GLN A 114 13.66 -9.61 1.66
C GLN A 114 13.46 -8.82 2.96
N ILE A 115 14.14 -7.68 3.14
CA ILE A 115 14.00 -6.82 4.32
C ILE A 115 12.56 -6.33 4.45
N PHE A 116 11.96 -5.86 3.35
CA PHE A 116 10.58 -5.39 3.36
C PHE A 116 9.60 -6.51 3.71
N TRP A 117 9.77 -7.70 3.12
CA TRP A 117 8.99 -8.89 3.44
C TRP A 117 9.10 -9.27 4.92
N LEU A 118 10.31 -9.27 5.48
CA LEU A 118 10.56 -9.64 6.87
C LEU A 118 9.99 -8.60 7.85
N LYS A 119 10.10 -7.30 7.55
CA LYS A 119 9.46 -6.23 8.31
C LYS A 119 7.94 -6.37 8.40
N ASN A 120 7.31 -6.91 7.36
CA ASN A 120 5.87 -7.15 7.32
C ASN A 120 5.46 -8.48 7.98
N ARG A 121 6.20 -9.57 7.72
CA ARG A 121 5.83 -10.93 8.19
C ARG A 121 6.31 -11.24 9.61
N LYS A 122 7.41 -10.62 10.04
CA LYS A 122 8.04 -10.77 11.37
C LYS A 122 8.36 -9.40 11.98
N PRO A 123 7.35 -8.55 12.21
CA PRO A 123 7.59 -7.18 12.66
C PRO A 123 8.30 -7.10 14.02
N GLU A 124 8.06 -8.04 14.94
CA GLU A 124 8.72 -8.03 16.26
C GLU A 124 10.25 -8.19 16.18
N GLU A 125 10.72 -8.99 15.22
CA GLU A 125 12.14 -9.28 14.99
C GLU A 125 12.80 -8.24 14.08
N TRP A 126 12.09 -7.74 13.05
CA TRP A 126 12.68 -7.00 11.93
C TRP A 126 12.25 -5.53 11.80
N ARG A 127 11.19 -5.09 12.49
CA ARG A 127 10.78 -3.68 12.46
C ARG A 127 11.82 -2.85 13.21
N ASP A 128 12.12 -1.67 12.67
CA ASP A 128 13.05 -0.75 13.31
C ASP A 128 12.49 -0.32 14.67
N LYS A 129 13.25 -0.54 15.74
CA LYS A 129 12.89 -0.11 17.09
C LYS A 129 13.28 1.35 17.27
N GLN A 130 12.31 2.22 17.49
CA GLN A 130 12.59 3.59 17.94
C GLN A 130 12.67 3.60 19.46
N ASN A 131 13.86 3.82 20.01
CA ASN A 131 14.00 4.21 21.41
C ASN A 131 13.72 5.71 21.50
N ILE A 132 12.53 6.08 21.93
CA ILE A 132 12.18 7.46 22.24
C ILE A 132 12.60 7.70 23.69
N GLU A 133 13.82 8.19 23.89
CA GLU A 133 14.23 8.72 25.19
C GLU A 133 13.53 10.07 25.42
N HIS A 134 12.59 10.11 26.36
CA HIS A 134 12.03 11.36 26.86
C HIS A 134 13.04 12.02 27.82
N SER A 135 14.11 12.62 27.29
CA SER A 135 15.10 13.38 28.05
C SER A 135 14.77 14.89 28.13
N GLY A 136 13.49 15.24 28.05
CA GLY A 136 13.02 16.58 28.35
C GLY A 136 12.74 16.69 29.84
N SER A 137 13.44 17.58 30.55
CA SER A 137 12.92 18.09 31.82
C SER A 137 11.53 18.67 31.53
N MET A 138 10.46 18.03 32.01
CA MET A 138 9.19 18.73 32.08
C MET A 138 9.44 19.90 33.04
N ASN A 139 9.54 21.12 32.50
CA ASN A 139 9.32 22.32 33.30
C ASN A 139 7.84 22.29 33.69
N VAL A 140 7.52 21.45 34.68
CA VAL A 140 6.28 21.55 35.42
C VAL A 140 6.41 22.87 36.16
N ASN A 141 5.69 23.90 35.71
CA ASN A 141 5.56 25.14 36.46
C ASN A 141 4.81 24.78 37.75
N ASN A 142 5.54 24.29 38.76
CA ASN A 142 4.99 23.94 40.05
C ASN A 142 4.83 25.27 40.82
N PRO A 143 3.61 25.82 40.93
CA PRO A 143 3.40 27.12 41.56
C PRO A 143 3.74 27.10 43.06
N PHE A 144 4.01 25.91 43.61
CA PHE A 144 4.31 25.68 45.01
C PHE A 144 5.79 25.34 45.28
N GLU A 145 6.66 25.40 44.26
CA GLU A 145 8.09 25.04 44.38
C GLU A 145 8.83 25.83 45.47
N ASN A 146 8.36 27.03 45.79
CA ASN A 146 8.98 27.93 46.75
C ASN A 146 8.22 28.05 48.08
N LEU A 147 7.22 27.20 48.33
CA LEU A 147 6.49 27.21 49.60
C LEU A 147 7.13 26.27 50.62
N THR A 148 7.18 26.70 51.88
CA THR A 148 7.60 25.83 52.98
C THR A 148 6.51 24.83 53.32
N THR A 149 6.88 23.71 53.93
CA THR A 149 5.95 22.66 54.37
C THR A 149 4.82 23.21 55.24
N GLU A 150 5.11 24.20 56.08
CA GLU A 150 4.11 24.86 56.93
C GLU A 150 3.11 25.71 56.12
N GLN A 151 3.58 26.41 55.08
CA GLN A 151 2.72 27.19 54.18
C GLN A 151 1.81 26.28 53.35
N LEU A 152 2.32 25.12 52.91
CA LEU A 152 1.53 24.11 52.22
C LEU A 152 0.46 23.51 53.13
N LEU A 153 0.81 23.20 54.38
CA LEU A 153 -0.15 22.69 55.36
C LEU A 153 -1.27 23.69 55.64
N LYS A 154 -0.93 24.97 55.74
CA LYS A 154 -1.92 26.03 55.97
C LYS A 154 -2.87 26.18 54.78
N LEU A 155 -2.35 26.12 53.56
CA LEU A 155 -3.16 26.21 52.33
C LEU A 155 -4.09 24.99 52.17
N ALA A 156 -3.65 23.80 52.61
CA ALA A 156 -4.44 22.58 52.58
C ALA A 156 -5.51 22.50 53.69
N GLY A 157 -5.30 23.21 54.80
CA GLY A 157 -6.22 23.24 55.94
C GLY A 157 -7.26 24.37 55.91
N GLU A 158 -7.24 25.24 54.90
CA GLU A 158 -8.22 26.34 54.74
C GLU A 158 -9.52 25.91 54.04
N ASP A 159 -9.69 24.64 53.65
CA ASP A 159 -10.83 24.14 52.87
C ASP A 159 -11.70 23.09 53.60
N ASP A 160 -11.75 23.13 54.93
CA ASP A 160 -12.76 22.43 55.74
C ASP A 160 -13.77 23.45 56.29
N GLY A 161 -14.63 23.96 55.40
CA GLY A 161 -15.84 24.72 55.73
C GLY A 161 -17.07 23.85 55.78
#